data_AF-A0A7K1CCE7-F1
#
_entry.id   AF-A0A7K1CCE7-F1
#
_cell.length_a   1.000
_cell.length_b   1.000
_cell.length_c   1.000
_cell.angle_alpha   90.00
_cell.angle_beta   90.00
_cell.angle_gamma   90.00
#
_symmetry.space_group_name_H-M   'P 1'
#
loop_
_entity.id
_entity.type
_entity.pdbx_description
1 polymer ?
#
loop_
_entity_poly.entity_id
_entity_poly.type
_entity_poly.pdbx_seq_one_letter_code
_entity_poly.pdbx_strand_id
1 'polypeptide(L)'
;MGRPPTTVSRLVVVVVPALPSPRPGRDPRHHQRDTNAMTPTTPMTTHDDTRMRQAIDAASSVRRRTSPNPWVGCVIECADGRVFVGATEPPGGRHAEIVALHAARDAGADTRDASVFTTLEPCSHHGRTGPCAEALIEAGVARVVSALEDPDTNVAGGGHAMLRAAGVSVDVGCLADVAHEQLLPYLHHRRTGRPFVVSKMAASIDGRT
;
A
#
# COMPACT_ATOMS: atom_id res chain seq x y z
N MET A 1 44.66 14.19 34.75
CA MET A 1 44.15 13.93 33.38
C MET A 1 42.83 13.20 33.48
N GLY A 2 41.70 13.91 33.43
CA GLY A 2 40.36 13.31 33.47
C GLY A 2 39.83 13.09 32.06
N ARG A 3 39.35 11.89 31.74
CA ARG A 3 38.70 11.58 30.44
C ARG A 3 37.47 12.47 30.26
N PRO A 4 37.23 13.02 29.05
CA PRO A 4 36.00 13.75 28.79
C PRO A 4 34.80 12.78 28.87
N PRO A 5 33.64 13.24 29.36
CA PRO A 5 32.45 12.42 29.42
C PRO A 5 32.01 12.05 27.99
N THR A 6 31.85 10.76 27.74
CA THR A 6 31.26 10.23 26.51
C THR A 6 29.77 10.61 26.50
N THR A 7 29.41 11.65 25.75
CA THR A 7 28.00 12.01 25.52
C THR A 7 27.33 10.90 24.72
N VAL A 8 26.43 10.16 25.36
CA VAL A 8 25.53 9.23 24.69
C VAL A 8 24.27 10.01 24.33
N SER A 9 24.20 10.52 23.10
CA SER A 9 22.98 11.17 22.59
C SER A 9 21.92 10.10 22.31
N ARG A 10 20.88 10.03 23.13
CA ARG A 10 19.67 9.22 22.82
C ARG A 10 18.75 10.02 21.91
N LEU A 11 18.48 9.48 20.73
CA LEU A 11 17.48 10.01 19.82
C LEU A 11 16.07 9.69 20.35
N VAL A 12 15.31 10.71 20.73
CA VAL A 12 13.88 10.57 21.02
C VAL A 12 13.10 11.05 19.80
N VAL A 13 12.42 10.15 19.11
CA VAL A 13 11.49 10.49 18.03
C VAL A 13 10.11 10.61 18.63
N VAL A 14 9.54 11.81 18.68
CA VAL A 14 8.16 12.04 19.13
C VAL A 14 7.26 12.13 17.90
N VAL A 15 6.46 11.09 17.67
CA VAL A 15 5.38 11.11 16.68
C VAL A 15 4.13 11.62 17.38
N VAL A 16 3.68 12.83 17.06
CA VAL A 16 2.44 13.39 17.60
C VAL A 16 1.31 13.05 16.64
N PRO A 17 0.32 12.20 17.02
CA PRO A 17 -0.84 11.98 16.18
C PRO A 17 -1.63 13.29 16.04
N ALA A 18 -2.00 13.64 14.81
CA ALA A 18 -2.86 14.80 14.58
C ALA A 18 -4.21 14.59 15.28
N LEU A 19 -4.63 15.57 16.08
CA LEU A 19 -5.95 15.58 16.69
C LEU A 19 -7.04 15.56 15.61
N PRO A 20 -8.10 14.74 15.75
CA PRO A 20 -9.20 14.73 14.79
C PRO A 20 -9.91 16.09 14.80
N SER A 21 -10.24 16.60 13.61
CA SER A 21 -11.13 17.76 13.48
C SER A 21 -12.56 17.41 13.91
N PRO A 22 -13.31 18.37 14.46
CA PRO A 22 -14.72 18.15 14.79
C PRO A 22 -15.51 17.88 13.50
N ARG A 23 -16.24 16.76 13.47
CA ARG A 23 -17.15 16.42 12.36
C ARG A 23 -18.42 17.28 12.47
N PRO A 24 -18.98 17.80 11.37
CA PRO A 24 -20.35 18.33 11.39
C PRO A 24 -21.35 17.19 11.66
N GLY A 25 -22.38 17.50 12.45
CA GLY A 25 -23.30 16.54 13.08
C GLY A 25 -24.02 15.60 12.12
N ARG A 26 -24.17 14.34 12.55
CA ARG A 26 -24.91 13.28 11.87
C ARG A 26 -26.29 13.13 12.52
N ASP A 27 -27.34 13.27 11.72
CA ASP A 27 -28.75 13.03 12.09
C ASP A 27 -28.95 11.55 12.52
N PRO A 28 -29.64 11.24 13.63
CA PRO A 28 -29.75 9.88 14.16
C PRO A 28 -30.81 8.98 13.47
N ARG A 29 -31.47 9.40 12.39
CA ARG A 29 -32.64 8.67 11.88
C ARG A 29 -32.51 8.20 10.43
N HIS A 30 -31.76 7.12 10.20
CA HIS A 30 -32.16 6.12 9.20
C HIS A 30 -31.43 4.80 9.43
N HIS A 31 -32.17 3.83 9.96
CA HIS A 31 -31.76 2.45 10.16
C HIS A 31 -32.57 1.63 9.15
N GLN A 32 -31.96 1.22 8.04
CA GLN A 32 -32.55 0.21 7.17
C GLN A 32 -31.42 -0.68 6.64
N ARG A 33 -31.67 -1.98 6.78
CA ARG A 33 -30.77 -3.11 6.54
C ARG A 33 -30.63 -3.34 5.06
N ASP A 34 -29.40 -3.38 4.57
CA ASP A 34 -29.07 -4.04 3.31
C ASP A 34 -28.14 -5.22 3.63
N THR A 35 -28.76 -6.34 3.98
CA THR A 35 -28.12 -7.65 3.99
C THR A 35 -27.96 -8.08 2.53
N ASN A 36 -26.88 -7.64 1.88
CA ASN A 36 -26.46 -8.21 0.63
C ASN A 36 -25.39 -9.27 0.92
N ALA A 37 -25.71 -10.52 0.56
CA ALA A 37 -24.88 -11.69 0.81
C ALA A 37 -23.49 -11.50 0.18
N MET A 38 -22.47 -11.41 1.05
CA MET A 38 -21.07 -11.38 0.67
C MET A 38 -20.68 -12.77 0.19
N THR A 39 -20.25 -12.89 -1.07
CA THR A 39 -19.57 -14.05 -1.65
C THR A 39 -18.46 -14.55 -0.71
N PRO A 40 -18.22 -15.86 -0.56
CA PRO A 40 -17.21 -16.37 0.37
C PRO A 40 -15.83 -15.82 -0.02
N THR A 41 -15.31 -14.89 0.78
CA THR A 41 -13.90 -14.48 0.75
C THR A 41 -13.08 -15.68 1.16
N THR A 42 -12.19 -16.15 0.29
CA THR A 42 -11.27 -17.23 0.64
C THR A 42 -10.42 -16.77 1.83
N PRO A 43 -10.30 -17.57 2.90
CA PRO A 43 -9.50 -17.17 4.04
C PRO A 43 -8.04 -16.99 3.59
N MET A 44 -7.43 -15.86 3.96
CA MET A 44 -6.03 -15.57 3.64
C MET A 44 -5.13 -16.63 4.27
N THR A 45 -4.11 -17.04 3.51
CA THR A 45 -3.23 -18.16 3.87
C THR A 45 -1.86 -17.70 4.34
N THR A 46 -1.09 -18.59 4.98
CA THR A 46 0.34 -18.34 5.30
C THR A 46 1.18 -18.07 4.04
N HIS A 47 0.77 -18.62 2.89
CA HIS A 47 1.42 -18.33 1.61
C HIS A 47 1.15 -16.89 1.16
N ASP A 48 -0.09 -16.42 1.32
CA ASP A 48 -0.46 -15.03 1.03
C ASP A 48 0.36 -14.05 1.89
N ASP A 49 0.51 -14.35 3.18
CA ASP A 49 1.35 -13.56 4.09
C ASP A 49 2.81 -13.51 3.61
N THR A 50 3.35 -14.62 3.11
CA THR A 50 4.74 -14.71 2.64
C THR A 50 4.95 -13.82 1.42
N ARG A 51 4.03 -13.88 0.44
CA ARG A 51 4.08 -13.03 -0.76
C ARG A 51 3.82 -11.57 -0.45
N MET A 52 2.93 -11.28 0.50
CA MET A 52 2.67 -9.91 0.92
C MET A 52 3.87 -9.31 1.67
N ARG A 53 4.59 -10.09 2.50
CA ARG A 53 5.86 -9.64 3.10
C ARG A 53 6.89 -9.28 2.04
N GLN A 54 7.02 -10.11 1.01
CA GLN A 54 7.92 -9.83 -0.11
C GLN A 54 7.53 -8.54 -0.85
N ALA A 55 6.23 -8.26 -1.03
CA ALA A 55 5.74 -7.00 -1.58
C ALA A 55 6.04 -5.80 -0.65
N ILE A 56 5.85 -5.95 0.66
CA ILE A 56 6.18 -4.92 1.68
C ILE A 56 7.69 -4.62 1.67
N ASP A 57 8.55 -5.63 1.59
CA ASP A 57 10.01 -5.44 1.52
C ASP A 57 10.41 -4.66 0.25
N ALA A 58 9.80 -4.99 -0.90
CA ALA A 58 10.00 -4.28 -2.15
C ALA A 58 9.57 -2.80 -2.04
N ALA A 59 8.39 -2.55 -1.46
CA ALA A 59 7.89 -1.20 -1.19
C ALA A 59 8.84 -0.40 -0.29
N SER A 60 9.31 -1.02 0.80
CA SER A 60 10.23 -0.41 1.76
C SER A 60 11.57 0.01 1.13
N SER A 61 12.04 -0.74 0.12
CA SER A 61 13.28 -0.42 -0.59
C SER A 61 13.24 0.91 -1.35
N VAL A 62 12.05 1.39 -1.75
CA VAL A 62 11.87 2.59 -2.57
C VAL A 62 11.31 3.81 -1.80
N ARG A 63 11.03 3.67 -0.50
CA ARG A 63 10.41 4.71 0.37
C ARG A 63 10.94 6.14 0.20
N ARG A 64 12.24 6.30 -0.08
CA ARG A 64 12.91 7.62 -0.16
C ARG A 64 12.97 8.22 -1.56
N ARG A 65 12.36 7.58 -2.57
CA ARG A 65 12.55 7.93 -3.98
C ARG A 65 11.27 8.18 -4.76
N THR A 66 10.10 7.86 -4.19
CA THR A 66 8.81 7.86 -4.90
C THR A 66 7.95 9.08 -4.61
N SER A 67 8.26 9.87 -3.58
CA SER A 67 7.47 11.06 -3.21
C SER A 67 7.30 12.00 -4.42
N PRO A 68 6.07 12.48 -4.72
CA PRO A 68 4.87 12.45 -3.89
C PRO A 68 4.01 11.16 -3.97
N ASN A 69 4.39 10.21 -4.83
CA ASN A 69 3.66 8.95 -4.99
C ASN A 69 3.92 8.00 -3.80
N PRO A 70 2.94 7.14 -3.44
CA PRO A 70 3.15 6.13 -2.41
C PRO A 70 4.25 5.15 -2.84
N TRP A 71 5.06 4.69 -1.88
CA TRP A 71 5.96 3.56 -2.13
C TRP A 71 5.16 2.27 -2.01
N VAL A 72 4.81 1.71 -3.16
CA VAL A 72 4.03 0.47 -3.28
C VAL A 72 4.98 -0.63 -3.74
N GLY A 73 4.70 -1.84 -3.31
CA GLY A 73 5.34 -3.05 -3.80
C GLY A 73 4.29 -4.03 -4.30
N CYS A 74 4.69 -4.82 -5.29
CA CYS A 74 3.83 -5.79 -5.96
C CYS A 74 4.62 -7.07 -6.24
N VAL A 75 3.98 -8.22 -6.06
CA VAL A 75 4.49 -9.53 -6.43
C VAL A 75 3.47 -10.19 -7.35
N ILE A 76 3.93 -10.73 -8.48
CA ILE A 76 3.13 -11.56 -9.39
C ILE A 76 3.68 -12.98 -9.32
N GLU A 77 2.84 -13.93 -8.95
CA GLU A 77 3.13 -15.35 -8.94
C GLU A 77 2.33 -16.04 -10.05
N CYS A 78 3.05 -16.47 -11.09
CA CYS A 78 2.50 -17.16 -12.25
C CYS A 78 2.03 -18.57 -11.89
N ALA A 79 1.11 -19.14 -12.69
CA ALA A 79 0.60 -20.49 -12.49
C ALA A 79 1.69 -21.58 -12.57
N ASP A 80 2.81 -21.29 -13.24
CA ASP A 80 3.99 -22.16 -13.33
C ASP A 80 4.97 -22.02 -12.14
N GLY A 81 4.63 -21.17 -11.16
CA GLY A 81 5.42 -20.92 -9.96
C GLY A 81 6.51 -19.86 -10.12
N ARG A 82 6.68 -19.24 -11.29
CA ARG A 82 7.59 -18.08 -11.43
C ARG A 82 7.05 -16.87 -10.67
N VAL A 83 7.97 -16.11 -10.09
CA VAL A 83 7.65 -14.96 -9.24
C VAL A 83 8.39 -13.73 -9.73
N PHE A 84 7.65 -12.64 -9.92
CA PHE A 84 8.16 -11.35 -10.35
C PHE A 84 7.81 -10.28 -9.32
N VAL A 85 8.78 -9.41 -9.02
CA VAL A 85 8.63 -8.38 -7.99
C VAL A 85 8.77 -7.01 -8.63
N GLY A 86 7.88 -6.11 -8.28
CA GLY A 86 7.91 -4.71 -8.66
C GLY A 86 7.79 -3.79 -7.46
N ALA A 87 8.36 -2.60 -7.59
CA ALA A 87 8.20 -1.50 -6.64
C ALA A 87 8.03 -0.20 -7.42
N THR A 88 7.29 0.76 -6.87
CA THR A 88 7.05 2.05 -7.52
C THR A 88 8.38 2.73 -7.89
N GLU A 89 8.49 3.17 -9.15
CA GLU A 89 9.63 3.95 -9.64
C GLU A 89 9.56 5.42 -9.19
N PRO A 90 10.64 6.21 -9.30
CA PRO A 90 10.60 7.64 -9.03
C PRO A 90 9.50 8.38 -9.82
N PRO A 91 9.04 9.57 -9.37
CA PRO A 91 7.93 10.29 -9.99
C PRO A 91 8.04 10.41 -11.51
N GLY A 92 6.96 10.06 -12.20
CA GLY A 92 6.91 9.97 -13.66
C GLY A 92 7.27 8.58 -14.22
N GLY A 93 7.78 7.69 -13.38
CA GLY A 93 7.99 6.27 -13.69
C GLY A 93 6.75 5.40 -13.45
N ARG A 94 6.97 4.08 -13.57
CA ARG A 94 5.92 3.05 -13.48
C ARG A 94 5.53 2.74 -12.03
N HIS A 95 4.27 2.35 -11.85
CA HIS A 95 3.78 1.78 -10.59
C HIS A 95 4.29 0.34 -10.40
N ALA A 96 4.24 -0.15 -9.16
CA ALA A 96 4.79 -1.44 -8.77
C ALA A 96 4.24 -2.60 -9.62
N GLU A 97 2.94 -2.59 -9.90
CA GLU A 97 2.23 -3.60 -10.69
C GLU A 97 2.74 -3.63 -12.14
N ILE A 98 2.94 -2.45 -12.73
CA ILE A 98 3.47 -2.32 -14.10
C ILE A 98 4.94 -2.76 -14.16
N VAL A 99 5.73 -2.46 -13.12
CA VAL A 99 7.11 -2.95 -13.02
C VAL A 99 7.14 -4.48 -12.97
N ALA A 100 6.29 -5.10 -12.15
CA ALA A 100 6.21 -6.56 -12.03
C ALA A 100 5.72 -7.22 -13.32
N LEU A 101 4.67 -6.68 -13.97
CA LEU A 101 4.18 -7.16 -15.27
C LEU A 101 5.25 -7.05 -16.36
N HIS A 102 5.99 -5.94 -16.40
CA HIS A 102 7.09 -5.78 -17.35
C HIS A 102 8.19 -6.82 -17.11
N ALA A 103 8.59 -7.04 -15.86
CA ALA A 103 9.57 -8.07 -15.52
C ALA A 103 9.11 -9.48 -15.94
N ALA A 104 7.82 -9.80 -15.74
CA ALA A 104 7.23 -11.05 -16.19
C ALA A 104 7.30 -11.19 -17.72
N ARG A 105 6.86 -10.14 -18.46
CA ARG A 105 6.89 -10.12 -19.92
C ARG A 105 8.31 -10.24 -20.48
N ASP A 106 9.26 -9.49 -19.92
CA ASP A 106 10.65 -9.49 -20.37
C ASP A 106 11.32 -10.87 -20.14
N ALA A 107 10.85 -11.62 -19.14
CA ALA A 107 11.24 -13.01 -18.89
C ALA A 107 10.43 -14.05 -19.69
N GLY A 108 9.55 -13.61 -20.60
CA GLY A 108 8.68 -14.50 -21.37
C GLY A 108 7.71 -15.30 -20.48
N ALA A 109 7.22 -14.69 -19.40
CA ALA A 109 6.28 -15.34 -18.50
C ALA A 109 4.83 -15.14 -18.92
N ASP A 110 4.03 -16.18 -18.71
CA ASP A 110 2.59 -16.12 -18.87
C ASP A 110 1.97 -15.73 -17.53
N THR A 111 1.30 -14.58 -17.51
CA THR A 111 0.64 -14.03 -16.32
C THR A 111 -0.84 -14.41 -16.25
N ARG A 112 -1.36 -15.14 -17.25
CA ARG A 112 -2.72 -15.66 -17.17
C ARG A 112 -2.85 -16.58 -15.96
N ASP A 113 -3.98 -16.44 -15.29
CA ASP A 113 -4.31 -17.18 -14.07
C ASP A 113 -3.34 -16.93 -12.89
N ALA A 114 -2.48 -15.90 -12.98
CA ALA A 114 -1.54 -15.55 -11.91
C ALA A 114 -2.25 -14.97 -10.67
N SER A 115 -1.57 -15.08 -9.53
CA SER A 115 -1.92 -14.37 -8.30
C SER A 115 -1.04 -13.14 -8.11
N VAL A 116 -1.65 -12.02 -7.77
CA VAL A 116 -1.00 -10.73 -7.58
C VAL A 116 -1.12 -10.32 -6.12
N PHE A 117 -0.02 -9.88 -5.50
CA PHE A 117 0.03 -9.42 -4.12
C PHE A 117 0.55 -7.99 -4.12
N THR A 118 -0.28 -7.02 -3.76
CA THR A 118 0.09 -5.59 -3.79
C THR A 118 -0.15 -4.91 -2.43
N THR A 119 0.74 -4.01 -2.04
CA THR A 119 0.67 -3.35 -0.72
C THR A 119 -0.41 -2.27 -0.64
N LEU A 120 -0.96 -1.82 -1.77
CA LEU A 120 -2.01 -0.82 -1.85
C LEU A 120 -2.93 -1.15 -3.04
N GLU A 121 -4.19 -0.73 -2.97
CA GLU A 121 -5.15 -0.90 -4.06
C GLU A 121 -4.58 -0.44 -5.42
N PRO A 122 -4.67 -1.28 -6.48
CA PRO A 122 -4.27 -0.89 -7.83
C PRO A 122 -5.06 0.31 -8.34
N CYS A 123 -4.37 1.31 -8.89
CA CYS A 123 -5.04 2.52 -9.34
C CYS A 123 -6.04 2.25 -10.48
N SER A 124 -7.20 2.91 -10.42
CA SER A 124 -8.30 2.84 -11.40
C SER A 124 -8.42 4.08 -12.29
N HIS A 125 -7.69 5.15 -11.97
CA HIS A 125 -7.74 6.40 -12.73
C HIS A 125 -6.66 6.43 -13.82
N HIS A 126 -6.99 7.11 -14.91
CA HIS A 126 -6.06 7.37 -16.00
C HIS A 126 -5.14 8.54 -15.63
N GLY A 127 -3.89 8.22 -15.28
CA GLY A 127 -2.84 9.19 -15.02
C GLY A 127 -1.98 9.46 -16.26
N ARG A 128 -0.65 9.62 -16.05
CA ARG A 128 0.33 9.65 -17.15
C ARG A 128 0.61 8.26 -17.73
N THR A 129 0.39 7.23 -16.92
CA THR A 129 0.35 5.82 -17.31
C THR A 129 -1.10 5.33 -17.24
N GLY A 130 -1.46 4.30 -18.02
CA GLY A 130 -2.75 3.63 -17.89
C GLY A 130 -2.97 3.05 -16.48
N PRO A 131 -4.22 2.82 -16.06
CA PRO A 131 -4.54 2.33 -14.73
C PRO A 131 -4.00 0.90 -14.52
N CYS A 132 -3.45 0.64 -13.34
CA CYS A 132 -2.88 -0.66 -13.00
C CYS A 132 -3.94 -1.76 -12.99
N ALA A 133 -5.18 -1.43 -12.58
CA ALA A 133 -6.28 -2.39 -12.61
C ALA A 133 -6.57 -2.91 -14.04
N GLU A 134 -6.61 -2.05 -15.05
CA GLU A 134 -6.79 -2.47 -16.45
C GLU A 134 -5.63 -3.32 -16.94
N ALA A 135 -4.38 -2.91 -16.64
CA ALA A 135 -3.20 -3.67 -17.04
C ALA A 135 -3.19 -5.09 -16.44
N LEU A 136 -3.65 -5.26 -15.20
CA LEU A 136 -3.81 -6.57 -14.56
C LEU A 136 -4.92 -7.40 -15.21
N ILE A 137 -6.04 -6.76 -15.59
CA ILE A 137 -7.15 -7.42 -16.32
C ILE A 137 -6.67 -7.90 -17.69
N GLU A 138 -6.01 -7.03 -18.46
CA GLU A 138 -5.43 -7.35 -19.76
C GLU A 138 -4.39 -8.48 -19.68
N ALA A 139 -3.63 -8.52 -18.59
CA ALA A 139 -2.67 -9.59 -18.30
C ALA A 139 -3.33 -10.94 -17.94
N GLY A 140 -4.65 -10.96 -17.73
CA GLY A 140 -5.43 -12.17 -17.47
C GLY A 140 -5.21 -12.78 -16.09
N VAL A 141 -4.83 -11.98 -15.08
CA VAL A 141 -4.59 -12.50 -13.72
C VAL A 141 -5.89 -13.03 -13.10
N ALA A 142 -5.82 -14.12 -12.34
CA ALA A 142 -7.01 -14.73 -11.73
C ALA A 142 -7.34 -14.13 -10.35
N ARG A 143 -6.33 -13.69 -9.60
CA ARG A 143 -6.50 -13.25 -8.22
C ARG A 143 -5.61 -12.06 -7.88
N VAL A 144 -6.15 -11.11 -7.12
CA VAL A 144 -5.43 -9.98 -6.53
C VAL A 144 -5.67 -9.99 -5.02
N VAL A 145 -4.58 -9.94 -4.26
CA VAL A 145 -4.57 -9.77 -2.81
C VAL A 145 -3.95 -8.41 -2.51
N SER A 146 -4.73 -7.51 -1.91
CA SER A 146 -4.26 -6.18 -1.50
C SER A 146 -4.09 -6.10 0.01
N ALA A 147 -3.03 -5.46 0.49
CA ALA A 147 -2.90 -5.18 1.92
C ALA A 147 -3.87 -4.10 2.40
N LEU A 148 -4.02 -3.04 1.61
CA LEU A 148 -4.81 -1.85 1.93
C LEU A 148 -5.70 -1.43 0.76
N GLU A 149 -6.89 -0.93 1.09
CA GLU A 149 -7.70 -0.10 0.18
C GLU A 149 -7.15 1.33 0.18
N ASP A 150 -7.08 2.00 -0.98
CA ASP A 150 -6.52 3.36 -1.07
C ASP A 150 -7.57 4.40 -0.62
N PRO A 151 -7.30 5.21 0.43
CA PRO A 151 -8.23 6.25 0.86
C PRO A 151 -8.30 7.46 -0.09
N ASP A 152 -7.48 7.52 -1.16
CA ASP A 152 -7.57 8.58 -2.17
C ASP A 152 -8.95 8.53 -2.85
N THR A 153 -9.68 9.65 -2.83
CA THR A 153 -11.03 9.75 -3.41
C THR A 153 -11.09 9.45 -4.91
N ASN A 154 -9.95 9.52 -5.62
CA ASN A 154 -9.84 9.16 -7.02
C ASN A 154 -9.64 7.65 -7.26
N VAL A 155 -9.43 6.87 -6.20
CA VAL A 155 -9.18 5.42 -6.26
C VAL A 155 -10.19 4.65 -5.42
N ALA A 156 -10.42 5.04 -4.17
CA ALA A 156 -11.24 4.41 -3.12
C ALA A 156 -12.21 3.31 -3.60
N GLY A 157 -11.70 2.07 -3.69
CA GLY A 157 -12.45 0.87 -4.03
C GLY A 157 -12.75 0.67 -5.53
N GLY A 158 -12.49 1.66 -6.36
CA GLY A 158 -12.70 1.63 -7.81
C GLY A 158 -11.77 0.66 -8.53
N GLY A 159 -10.52 0.50 -8.07
CA GLY A 159 -9.58 -0.47 -8.63
C GLY A 159 -10.02 -1.90 -8.33
N HIS A 160 -10.38 -2.15 -7.07
CA HIS A 160 -10.94 -3.45 -6.67
C HIS A 160 -12.27 -3.75 -7.36
N ALA A 161 -13.15 -2.76 -7.52
CA ALA A 161 -14.42 -2.94 -8.23
C ALA A 161 -14.21 -3.29 -9.70
N MET A 162 -13.27 -2.63 -10.38
CA MET A 162 -12.92 -2.91 -11.77
C MET A 162 -12.40 -4.34 -11.95
N LEU A 163 -11.50 -4.78 -11.07
CA LEU A 163 -10.98 -6.15 -11.06
C LEU A 163 -12.09 -7.19 -10.86
N ARG A 164 -12.95 -6.98 -9.85
CA ARG A 164 -14.09 -7.88 -9.59
C ARG A 164 -15.06 -7.93 -10.76
N ALA A 165 -15.34 -6.80 -11.41
CA ALA A 165 -16.23 -6.73 -12.57
C ALA A 165 -15.67 -7.51 -13.78
N ALA A 166 -14.34 -7.61 -13.90
CA ALA A 166 -13.66 -8.42 -14.91
C ALA A 166 -13.53 -9.90 -14.52
N GLY A 167 -14.07 -10.34 -13.38
CA GLY A 167 -14.03 -11.71 -12.91
C GLY A 167 -12.77 -12.10 -12.12
N VAL A 168 -11.91 -11.12 -11.77
CA VAL A 168 -10.74 -11.35 -10.93
C VAL A 168 -11.17 -11.49 -9.47
N SER A 169 -10.68 -12.51 -8.76
CA SER A 169 -10.90 -12.65 -7.32
C SER A 169 -10.10 -11.59 -6.56
N VAL A 170 -10.74 -10.86 -5.64
CA VAL A 170 -10.08 -9.77 -4.90
C VAL A 170 -10.26 -9.93 -3.40
N ASP A 171 -9.15 -10.22 -2.72
CA ASP A 171 -9.05 -10.27 -1.26
C ASP A 171 -8.32 -9.02 -0.74
N VAL A 172 -8.81 -8.44 0.35
CA VAL A 172 -8.25 -7.20 0.94
C VAL A 172 -7.98 -7.41 2.42
N GLY A 173 -6.84 -6.92 2.90
CA GLY A 173 -6.48 -6.91 4.31
C GLY A 173 -5.27 -7.79 4.68
N CYS A 174 -4.56 -8.35 3.70
CA CYS A 174 -3.40 -9.20 3.97
C CYS A 174 -2.26 -8.36 4.57
N LEU A 175 -1.88 -8.67 5.81
CA LEU A 175 -0.90 -7.89 6.59
C LEU A 175 -1.20 -6.37 6.62
N ALA A 176 -2.48 -6.01 6.69
CA ALA A 176 -2.95 -4.63 6.65
C ALA A 176 -2.26 -3.73 7.69
N ASP A 177 -2.08 -4.20 8.93
CA ASP A 177 -1.44 -3.42 9.99
C ASP A 177 0.01 -3.05 9.65
N VAL A 178 0.77 -4.00 9.09
CA VAL A 178 2.17 -3.78 8.69
C VAL A 178 2.24 -2.81 7.51
N ALA A 179 1.39 -2.98 6.50
CA ALA A 179 1.32 -2.08 5.36
C ALA A 179 0.84 -0.67 5.78
N HIS A 180 -0.07 -0.57 6.75
CA HIS A 180 -0.57 0.69 7.30
C HIS A 180 0.53 1.49 7.97
N GLU A 181 1.29 0.85 8.87
CA GLU A 181 2.44 1.46 9.53
C GLU A 181 3.49 1.91 8.51
N GLN A 182 3.80 1.04 7.53
CA GLN A 182 4.72 1.35 6.46
C GLN A 182 4.28 2.61 5.70
N LEU A 183 3.00 2.71 5.32
CA LEU A 183 2.49 3.77 4.43
C LEU A 183 1.89 4.97 5.16
N LEU A 184 2.05 5.03 6.49
CA LEU A 184 1.37 5.99 7.37
C LEU A 184 1.41 7.45 6.89
N PRO A 185 2.54 8.01 6.42
CA PRO A 185 2.57 9.40 5.97
C PRO A 185 1.67 9.69 4.77
N TYR A 186 1.61 8.76 3.81
CA TYR A 186 0.75 8.87 2.63
C TYR A 186 -0.73 8.77 3.03
N LEU A 187 -1.08 7.75 3.83
CA LEU A 187 -2.45 7.53 4.29
C LEU A 187 -2.97 8.72 5.12
N HIS A 188 -2.11 9.29 5.98
CA HIS A 188 -2.43 10.49 6.74
C HIS A 188 -2.75 11.67 5.83
N HIS A 189 -1.91 11.91 4.83
CA HIS A 189 -2.12 12.99 3.87
C HIS A 189 -3.42 12.83 3.09
N ARG A 190 -3.70 11.64 2.56
CA ARG A 190 -4.94 11.38 1.80
C ARG A 190 -6.20 11.52 2.64
N ARG A 191 -6.18 11.07 3.90
CA ARG A 191 -7.34 11.13 4.80
C ARG A 191 -7.62 12.53 5.36
N THR A 192 -6.59 13.36 5.53
CA THR A 192 -6.71 14.63 6.28
C THR A 192 -6.45 15.88 5.46
N GLY A 193 -5.84 15.73 4.28
CA GLY A 193 -5.31 16.86 3.50
C GLY A 193 -4.13 17.58 4.17
N ARG A 194 -3.53 17.00 5.21
CA ARG A 194 -2.44 17.59 6.00
C ARG A 194 -1.16 16.75 5.90
N PRO A 195 0.03 17.36 5.95
CA PRO A 195 1.27 16.61 5.95
C PRO A 195 1.44 15.83 7.26
N PHE A 196 2.04 14.64 7.18
CA PHE A 196 2.48 13.91 8.36
C PHE A 196 3.78 14.53 8.90
N VAL A 197 3.73 15.10 10.10
CA VAL A 197 4.84 15.84 10.69
C VAL A 197 5.57 14.99 11.72
N VAL A 198 6.88 14.84 11.55
CA VAL A 198 7.78 14.24 12.54
C VAL A 198 8.62 15.35 13.16
N SER A 199 8.46 15.56 14.47
CA SER A 199 9.33 16.48 15.22
C SER A 199 10.50 15.71 15.81
N LYS A 200 11.70 16.01 15.35
CA LYS A 200 12.94 15.47 15.90
C LYS A 200 13.59 16.53 16.78
N MET A 201 13.84 16.18 18.04
CA MET A 201 14.57 17.04 18.98
C MET A 201 15.78 16.29 19.55
N ALA A 202 16.85 17.03 19.81
CA ALA A 202 17.99 16.56 20.58
C ALA A 202 18.15 17.52 21.76
N ALA A 203 18.27 16.97 22.96
CA ALA A 203 18.45 17.74 24.17
C ALA A 203 19.42 17.01 25.11
N SER A 204 20.06 17.75 25.99
CA SER A 204 20.76 17.19 27.15
C SER A 204 19.77 16.50 28.11
N ILE A 205 20.28 15.75 29.09
CA ILE A 205 19.43 15.06 30.07
C ILE A 205 18.58 16.02 30.92
N ASP A 206 19.05 17.27 31.10
CA ASP A 206 18.32 18.37 31.73
C ASP A 206 17.41 19.13 30.76
N GLY A 207 17.18 18.61 29.56
CA GLY A 207 16.19 19.12 28.61
C GLY A 207 16.58 20.41 27.88
N ARG A 208 17.88 20.77 27.87
CA ARG A 208 18.39 21.94 27.13
C ARG A 208 18.78 21.53 25.70
N THR A 209 18.45 22.39 24.74
CA THR A 209 18.63 22.17 23.29
C THR A 209 19.80 22.95 22.72
#